data_AF-A0A8T5KSH4-F1
#
_entry.id   AF-A0A8T5KSH4-F1
#
_cell.length_a   1.000
_cell.length_b   1.000
_cell.length_c   1.000
_cell.angle_alpha   90.00
_cell.angle_beta   90.00
_cell.angle_gamma   90.00
#
_symmetry.space_group_name_H-M   'P 1'
#
loop_
_entity.id
_entity.type
_entity.pdbx_description
1 polymer ?
#
loop_
_entity_poly.entity_id
_entity_poly.type
_entity_poly.pdbx_seq_one_letter_code
_entity_poly.pdbx_strand_id
1 'polypeptide(L)'
;MNDILETNLFRDVKIRVNSIVEKIKSANSVAIFATADLESILSLAYLESAMIDANVPYSRKILQSKTHLPKGEDYNYQSNADLVISIEHYEDTWQHQEIDESSRMRIVPIAISINHPNSDKDHQGALDVVIQCAAIASEVCPNGARVRRLRPLSGVGHWLRESLDNSYDPVYTKIRDILQDEGSIRLLSLPEIINPELGMLPSMSVSMLKRLTKKWPKMAYEQRQQALSELALPCLSNDKLSTPRLEELIWYRVVIAEEQQDLHSQIYNTQEAWPQDIDESKSFAANLLKQLITAGQLI
;
A
#
# COMPACT_ATOMS: atom_id res chain seq x y z
N MET A 1 -5.63 -17.84 -2.06
CA MET A 1 -5.08 -16.59 -1.49
C MET A 1 -4.61 -16.94 -0.11
N ASN A 2 -3.33 -16.72 0.17
CA ASN A 2 -2.75 -16.95 1.48
C ASN A 2 -3.36 -15.94 2.46
N ASP A 3 -3.62 -16.38 3.68
CA ASP A 3 -4.08 -15.46 4.71
C ASP A 3 -2.90 -14.58 5.18
N ILE A 4 -3.01 -13.27 4.97
CA ILE A 4 -1.99 -12.30 5.41
C ILE A 4 -1.93 -12.23 6.94
N LEU A 5 -3.06 -12.44 7.62
CA LEU A 5 -3.15 -12.40 9.07
C LEU A 5 -2.42 -13.57 9.74
N GLU A 6 -2.27 -14.70 9.04
CA GLU A 6 -1.50 -15.86 9.51
C GLU A 6 0.01 -15.71 9.33
N THR A 7 0.46 -14.61 8.71
CA THR A 7 1.89 -14.35 8.55
C THR A 7 2.51 -13.87 9.86
N ASN A 8 3.81 -14.12 10.04
CA ASN A 8 4.53 -13.62 11.24
C ASN A 8 4.52 -12.08 11.36
N LEU A 9 4.18 -11.34 10.29
CA LEU A 9 4.04 -9.87 10.36
C LEU A 9 2.92 -9.45 11.32
N PHE A 10 1.87 -10.27 11.42
CA PHE A 10 0.69 -9.96 12.22
C PHE A 10 0.69 -10.62 13.60
N ARG A 11 1.75 -11.37 13.96
CA ARG A 11 1.82 -12.14 15.21
C ARG A 11 1.40 -11.32 16.43
N ASP A 12 1.95 -10.11 16.56
CA ASP A 12 1.74 -9.25 17.72
C ASP A 12 0.40 -8.50 17.70
N VAL A 13 -0.21 -8.35 16.52
CA VAL A 13 -1.41 -7.53 16.30
C VAL A 13 -2.64 -8.34 15.91
N LYS A 14 -2.53 -9.66 15.76
CA LYS A 14 -3.60 -10.55 15.29
C LYS A 14 -4.85 -10.47 16.16
N ILE A 15 -4.67 -10.45 17.48
CA ILE A 15 -5.77 -10.30 18.44
C ILE A 15 -6.52 -8.99 18.21
N ARG A 16 -5.76 -7.91 17.95
CA ARG A 16 -6.31 -6.60 17.67
C ARG A 16 -7.13 -6.61 16.38
N VAL A 17 -6.59 -7.14 15.29
CA VAL A 17 -7.28 -7.25 14.00
C VAL A 17 -8.58 -8.04 14.13
N ASN A 18 -8.55 -9.20 14.80
CA ASN A 18 -9.74 -10.01 15.03
C ASN A 18 -10.80 -9.27 15.85
N SER A 19 -10.40 -8.51 16.87
CA SER A 19 -11.32 -7.67 17.65
C SER A 19 -12.03 -6.63 16.78
N ILE A 20 -11.30 -5.99 15.86
CA ILE A 20 -11.90 -5.05 14.90
C ILE A 20 -12.89 -5.75 13.97
N VAL A 21 -12.52 -6.92 13.43
CA VAL A 21 -13.37 -7.72 12.54
C VAL A 21 -14.68 -8.12 13.21
N GLU A 22 -14.62 -8.61 14.45
CA GLU A 22 -15.81 -9.00 15.22
C GLU A 22 -16.73 -7.81 15.50
N LYS A 23 -16.17 -6.64 15.82
CA LYS A 23 -16.94 -5.40 15.98
C LYS A 23 -17.56 -4.94 14.66
N ILE A 24 -16.88 -5.06 13.52
CA ILE A 24 -17.45 -4.74 12.20
C ILE A 24 -18.62 -5.67 11.88
N LYS A 25 -18.47 -6.98 12.13
CA LYS A 25 -19.52 -7.98 11.83
C LYS A 25 -20.73 -7.87 12.74
N SER A 26 -20.56 -7.37 13.96
CA SER A 26 -21.64 -7.24 14.94
C SER A 26 -22.32 -5.86 14.95
N ALA A 27 -21.69 -4.84 14.38
CA ALA A 27 -22.26 -3.49 14.32
C ALA A 27 -23.48 -3.41 13.40
N ASN A 28 -24.52 -2.69 13.83
CA ASN A 28 -25.69 -2.40 13.00
C ASN A 28 -25.38 -1.39 11.89
N SER A 29 -24.42 -0.51 12.12
CA SER A 29 -23.93 0.47 11.15
C SER A 29 -22.51 0.89 11.49
N VAL A 30 -21.69 1.10 10.45
CA VAL A 30 -20.30 1.55 10.60
C VAL A 30 -20.11 2.93 9.95
N ALA A 31 -19.41 3.84 10.61
CA ALA A 31 -18.95 5.09 10.00
C ALA A 31 -17.43 5.08 9.89
N ILE A 32 -16.92 5.20 8.66
CA ILE A 32 -15.48 5.22 8.38
C ILE A 32 -15.06 6.64 8.01
N PHE A 33 -14.00 7.12 8.65
CA PHE A 33 -13.39 8.41 8.39
C PHE A 33 -11.99 8.21 7.85
N ALA A 34 -11.67 8.84 6.72
CA ALA A 34 -10.36 8.79 6.10
C ALA A 34 -10.04 10.16 5.49
N THR A 35 -8.77 10.52 5.38
CA THR A 35 -8.34 11.78 4.73
C THR A 35 -8.24 11.62 3.20
N ALA A 36 -8.24 12.74 2.48
CA ALA A 36 -8.06 12.79 1.03
C ALA A 36 -6.58 12.62 0.64
N ASP A 37 -6.00 11.47 1.02
CA ASP A 37 -4.63 11.05 0.75
C ASP A 37 -4.61 9.61 0.22
N LEU A 38 -3.63 9.25 -0.59
CA LEU A 38 -3.60 7.97 -1.31
C LEU A 38 -3.69 6.75 -0.36
N GLU A 39 -2.90 6.74 0.71
CA GLU A 39 -2.86 5.70 1.74
C GLU A 39 -4.21 5.55 2.45
N SER A 40 -4.81 6.69 2.82
CA SER A 40 -6.15 6.75 3.44
C SER A 40 -7.23 6.20 2.50
N ILE A 41 -7.17 6.54 1.21
CA ILE A 41 -8.16 6.11 0.23
C ILE A 41 -8.01 4.64 -0.14
N LEU A 42 -6.79 4.12 -0.24
CA LEU A 42 -6.55 2.68 -0.40
C LEU A 42 -7.08 1.89 0.81
N SER A 43 -6.79 2.36 2.02
CA SER A 43 -7.27 1.77 3.27
C SER A 43 -8.80 1.76 3.33
N LEU A 44 -9.43 2.88 2.97
CA LEU A 44 -10.88 3.02 2.88
C LEU A 44 -11.48 2.06 1.84
N ALA A 45 -10.85 1.92 0.67
CA ALA A 45 -11.31 1.02 -0.38
C ALA A 45 -11.36 -0.44 0.09
N TYR A 46 -10.40 -0.89 0.91
CA TYR A 46 -10.42 -2.22 1.50
C TYR A 46 -11.62 -2.42 2.44
N LEU A 47 -11.81 -1.51 3.39
CA LEU A 47 -12.89 -1.62 4.37
C LEU A 47 -14.27 -1.54 3.69
N GLU A 48 -14.46 -0.61 2.76
CA GLU A 48 -15.71 -0.51 2.00
C GLU A 48 -15.97 -1.74 1.15
N SER A 49 -14.95 -2.26 0.46
CA SER A 49 -15.09 -3.47 -0.34
C SER A 49 -15.54 -4.66 0.51
N ALA A 50 -14.96 -4.82 1.70
CA ALA A 50 -15.34 -5.88 2.62
C ALA A 50 -16.75 -5.69 3.18
N MET A 51 -17.13 -4.46 3.55
CA MET A 51 -18.48 -4.17 4.05
C MET A 51 -19.55 -4.37 2.96
N ILE A 52 -19.28 -3.95 1.72
CA ILE A 52 -20.17 -4.21 0.59
C ILE A 52 -20.31 -5.71 0.35
N ASP A 53 -19.19 -6.45 0.30
CA ASP A 53 -19.22 -7.88 0.01
C ASP A 53 -19.86 -8.69 1.16
N ALA A 54 -19.76 -8.22 2.40
CA ALA A 54 -20.39 -8.82 3.58
C ALA A 54 -21.80 -8.28 3.90
N ASN A 55 -22.34 -7.34 3.12
CA ASN A 55 -23.60 -6.63 3.40
C ASN A 55 -23.65 -5.93 4.78
N VAL A 56 -22.52 -5.40 5.25
CA VAL A 56 -22.45 -4.57 6.47
C VAL A 56 -22.86 -3.14 6.12
N PRO A 57 -23.92 -2.55 6.75
CA PRO A 57 -24.30 -1.18 6.50
C PRO A 57 -23.20 -0.22 6.94
N TYR A 58 -22.81 0.70 6.05
CA TYR A 58 -21.78 1.69 6.37
C TYR A 58 -22.05 3.05 5.76
N SER A 59 -21.36 4.05 6.31
CA SER A 59 -21.22 5.39 5.77
C SER A 59 -19.75 5.78 5.79
N ARG A 60 -19.36 6.69 4.90
CA ARG A 60 -17.98 7.17 4.80
C ARG A 60 -17.92 8.68 4.88
N LYS A 61 -16.81 9.20 5.38
CA LYS A 61 -16.46 10.62 5.31
C LYS A 61 -15.02 10.79 4.87
N ILE A 62 -14.83 11.43 3.73
CA ILE A 62 -13.51 11.86 3.24
C ILE A 62 -13.23 13.25 3.81
N LEU A 63 -12.28 13.31 4.71
CA LEU A 63 -11.76 14.52 5.34
C LEU A 63 -10.70 15.15 4.40
N GLN A 64 -10.36 16.42 4.62
CA GLN A 64 -9.20 17.00 3.94
C GLN A 64 -7.90 16.30 4.36
N SER A 65 -6.83 16.45 3.59
CA SER A 65 -5.50 15.99 3.99
C SER A 65 -5.03 16.73 5.25
N LYS A 66 -4.22 16.05 6.09
CA LYS A 66 -3.59 16.67 7.27
C LYS A 66 -2.60 17.76 6.86
N THR A 67 -2.05 17.71 5.64
CA THR A 67 -1.19 18.76 5.08
C THR A 67 -1.90 20.10 4.90
N HIS A 68 -3.22 20.07 4.68
CA HIS A 68 -4.08 21.25 4.55
C HIS A 68 -4.76 21.66 5.86
N LEU A 69 -4.59 20.89 6.93
CA LEU A 69 -5.18 21.18 8.23
C LEU A 69 -4.32 22.22 8.98
N PRO A 70 -4.92 23.29 9.54
CA PRO A 70 -4.19 24.22 10.38
C PRO A 70 -3.56 23.50 11.58
N LYS A 71 -2.35 23.94 11.98
CA LYS A 71 -1.62 23.32 13.08
C LYS A 71 -2.43 23.40 14.38
N GLY A 72 -2.61 22.24 15.02
CA GLY A 72 -3.32 22.14 16.30
C GLY A 72 -4.84 22.01 16.17
N GLU A 73 -5.39 21.95 14.96
CA GLU A 73 -6.77 21.53 14.75
C GLU A 73 -6.86 20.01 14.64
N ASP A 74 -7.94 19.46 15.20
CA ASP A 74 -8.28 18.05 15.13
C ASP A 74 -9.50 17.81 14.26
N TYR A 75 -9.57 16.64 13.64
CA TYR A 75 -10.75 16.23 12.91
C TYR A 75 -11.92 15.90 13.84
N ASN A 76 -13.12 16.27 13.42
CA ASN A 76 -14.36 15.84 14.07
C ASN A 76 -14.82 14.48 13.51
N TYR A 77 -14.73 13.46 14.36
CA TYR A 77 -15.14 12.07 14.10
C TYR A 77 -16.55 11.72 14.62
N GLN A 78 -17.37 12.70 15.01
CA GLN A 78 -18.72 12.45 15.49
C GLN A 78 -19.59 11.76 14.42
N SER A 79 -20.31 10.72 14.85
CA SER A 79 -21.25 9.97 14.03
C SER A 79 -22.33 9.35 14.93
N ASN A 80 -23.49 9.08 14.34
CA ASN A 80 -24.58 8.33 14.98
C ASN A 80 -24.51 6.82 14.67
N ALA A 81 -23.45 6.37 13.99
CA ALA A 81 -23.24 4.95 13.71
C ALA A 81 -22.90 4.19 14.99
N ASP A 82 -23.25 2.89 14.99
CA ASP A 82 -22.99 1.96 16.09
C ASP A 82 -21.48 1.77 16.32
N LEU A 83 -20.73 1.73 15.21
CA LEU A 83 -19.27 1.69 15.22
C LEU A 83 -18.68 2.86 14.42
N VAL A 84 -17.68 3.52 15.01
CA VAL A 84 -16.87 4.54 14.32
C VAL A 84 -15.45 4.03 14.15
N ILE A 85 -14.95 4.12 12.91
CA ILE A 85 -13.57 3.79 12.54
C ILE A 85 -12.90 5.03 11.95
N SER A 86 -11.70 5.36 12.40
CA SER A 86 -10.85 6.38 11.79
C SER A 86 -9.57 5.76 11.23
N ILE A 87 -9.24 6.11 9.99
CA ILE A 87 -7.96 5.79 9.35
C ILE A 87 -7.06 7.00 9.46
N GLU A 88 -5.95 6.84 10.17
CA GLU A 88 -5.09 7.94 10.61
C GLU A 88 -3.63 7.63 10.22
N HIS A 89 -3.33 7.70 8.91
CA HIS A 89 -2.02 7.30 8.38
C HIS A 89 -0.86 8.25 8.74
N TYR A 90 -1.16 9.51 9.06
CA TYR A 90 -0.18 10.53 9.49
C TYR A 90 0.21 10.45 10.98
N GLU A 91 -0.34 9.49 11.72
CA GLU A 91 0.09 9.28 13.10
C GLU A 91 1.46 8.62 13.14
N ASP A 92 2.18 8.82 14.25
CA ASP A 92 3.40 8.09 14.53
C ASP A 92 3.13 6.57 14.59
N THR A 93 4.19 5.77 14.65
CA THR A 93 4.04 4.33 14.83
C THR A 93 3.79 4.00 16.30
N TRP A 94 2.61 3.45 16.61
CA TRP A 94 2.16 3.15 17.97
C TRP A 94 2.41 1.70 18.37
N GLN A 95 2.60 1.44 19.66
CA GLN A 95 2.40 0.09 20.19
C GLN A 95 0.91 -0.20 20.26
N HIS A 96 0.49 -1.41 19.87
CA HIS A 96 -0.94 -1.70 19.76
C HIS A 96 -1.71 -1.59 21.09
N GLN A 97 -1.03 -1.74 22.24
CA GLN A 97 -1.63 -1.59 23.57
C GLN A 97 -1.85 -0.13 23.99
N GLU A 98 -1.17 0.81 23.33
CA GLU A 98 -1.21 2.25 23.66
C GLU A 98 -2.30 3.00 22.89
N ILE A 99 -2.96 2.33 21.94
CA ILE A 99 -4.00 2.93 21.11
C ILE A 99 -5.28 3.10 21.95
N ASP A 100 -5.66 4.36 22.17
CA ASP A 100 -6.96 4.69 22.78
C ASP A 100 -8.11 4.36 21.82
N GLU A 101 -8.99 3.46 22.27
CA GLU A 101 -10.20 3.04 21.55
C GLU A 101 -11.50 3.35 22.31
N SER A 102 -11.44 4.23 23.31
CA SER A 102 -12.58 4.54 24.17
C SER A 102 -13.77 5.17 23.42
N SER A 103 -13.50 5.97 22.39
CA SER A 103 -14.51 6.71 21.62
C SER A 103 -14.75 6.17 20.21
N ARG A 104 -13.72 5.59 19.58
CA ARG A 104 -13.74 5.06 18.22
C ARG A 104 -12.62 4.05 18.03
N MET A 105 -12.72 3.20 17.03
CA MET A 105 -11.60 2.35 16.64
C MET A 105 -10.64 3.09 15.70
N ARG A 106 -9.38 3.19 16.11
CA ARG A 106 -8.34 3.92 15.36
C ARG A 106 -7.44 2.95 14.61
N ILE A 107 -7.35 3.10 13.30
CA ILE A 107 -6.37 2.40 12.46
C ILE A 107 -5.22 3.38 12.21
N VAL A 108 -4.15 3.20 12.96
CA VAL A 108 -2.89 3.97 12.92
C VAL A 108 -1.75 3.04 12.53
N PRO A 109 -0.58 3.54 12.09
CA PRO A 109 0.60 2.70 11.94
C PRO A 109 0.97 2.00 13.26
N ILE A 110 1.23 0.69 13.22
CA ILE A 110 1.49 -0.13 14.43
C ILE A 110 2.88 -0.73 14.40
N ALA A 111 3.64 -0.61 15.47
CA ALA A 111 4.94 -1.24 15.64
C ALA A 111 4.80 -2.77 15.73
N ILE A 112 5.68 -3.50 15.05
CA ILE A 112 5.75 -4.96 15.08
C ILE A 112 7.18 -5.46 15.21
N SER A 113 7.34 -6.65 15.78
CA SER A 113 8.61 -7.34 15.80
C SER A 113 8.71 -8.35 14.64
N ILE A 114 9.79 -8.27 13.88
CA ILE A 114 10.04 -9.11 12.72
C ILE A 114 11.26 -9.98 13.00
N ASN A 115 11.04 -11.29 13.05
CA ASN A 115 12.12 -12.25 13.18
C ASN A 115 12.60 -12.69 11.79
N HIS A 116 13.91 -12.56 11.54
CA HIS A 116 14.52 -13.10 10.32
C HIS A 116 15.04 -14.52 10.58
N PRO A 117 14.81 -15.49 9.68
CA PRO A 117 15.26 -16.88 9.87
C PRO A 117 16.76 -17.02 10.16
N ASN A 118 17.57 -16.05 9.71
CA ASN A 118 19.03 -16.02 9.86
C ASN A 118 19.50 -15.00 10.92
N SER A 119 18.62 -14.52 11.80
CA SER A 119 18.95 -13.54 12.84
C SER A 119 18.28 -13.90 14.17
N ASP A 120 19.08 -14.02 15.22
CA ASP A 120 18.57 -14.22 16.60
C ASP A 120 18.00 -12.93 17.21
N LYS A 121 17.99 -11.82 16.46
CA LYS A 121 17.47 -10.52 16.90
C LYS A 121 16.12 -10.25 16.23
N ASP A 122 15.17 -9.81 17.04
CA ASP A 122 13.92 -9.23 16.52
C ASP A 122 14.21 -7.83 15.97
N HIS A 123 13.84 -7.61 14.72
CA HIS A 123 13.94 -6.32 14.05
C HIS A 123 12.63 -5.56 14.23
N GLN A 124 12.72 -4.26 14.47
CA GLN A 124 11.54 -3.42 14.58
C GLN A 124 11.05 -3.05 13.17
N GLY A 125 9.76 -3.31 12.92
CA GLY A 125 9.05 -2.84 11.75
C GLY A 125 7.77 -2.12 12.15
N ALA A 126 6.99 -1.71 11.17
CA ALA A 126 5.67 -1.14 11.39
C ALA A 126 4.70 -1.72 10.37
N LEU A 127 3.45 -1.96 10.73
CA LEU A 127 2.38 -2.18 9.78
C LEU A 127 1.75 -0.84 9.46
N ASP A 128 1.74 -0.46 8.18
CA ASP A 128 1.01 0.73 7.75
C ASP A 128 -0.52 0.49 7.75
N VAL A 129 -1.31 1.55 7.58
CA VAL A 129 -2.77 1.45 7.65
C VAL A 129 -3.39 0.65 6.50
N VAL A 130 -2.76 0.63 5.32
CA VAL A 130 -3.22 -0.07 4.11
C VAL A 130 -3.16 -1.57 4.32
N ILE A 131 -2.01 -2.11 4.77
CA ILE A 131 -1.88 -3.55 5.00
C ILE A 131 -2.76 -4.02 6.17
N GLN A 132 -2.95 -3.19 7.20
CA GLN A 132 -3.90 -3.47 8.29
C GLN A 132 -5.33 -3.56 7.76
N CYS A 133 -5.78 -2.58 6.96
CA CYS A 133 -7.11 -2.60 6.36
C CYS A 133 -7.29 -3.77 5.37
N ALA A 134 -6.24 -4.14 4.63
CA ALA A 134 -6.26 -5.31 3.76
C ALA A 134 -6.45 -6.62 4.53
N ALA A 135 -5.79 -6.77 5.68
CA ALA A 135 -5.97 -7.92 6.57
C ALA A 135 -7.38 -7.92 7.18
N ILE A 136 -7.85 -6.80 7.73
CA ILE A 136 -9.22 -6.66 8.26
C ILE A 136 -10.25 -7.00 7.18
N ALA A 137 -10.11 -6.46 5.97
CA ALA A 137 -11.02 -6.72 4.86
C ALA A 137 -11.07 -8.20 4.47
N SER A 138 -9.91 -8.86 4.44
CA SER A 138 -9.79 -10.29 4.18
C SER A 138 -10.50 -11.12 5.24
N GLU A 139 -10.44 -10.73 6.51
CA GLU A 139 -11.14 -11.45 7.59
C GLU A 139 -12.64 -11.14 7.68
N VAL A 140 -13.04 -9.92 7.30
CA VAL A 140 -14.46 -9.55 7.22
C VAL A 140 -15.16 -10.35 6.13
N CYS A 141 -14.55 -10.45 4.94
CA CYS A 141 -15.11 -11.21 3.82
C CYS A 141 -14.01 -11.91 2.99
N PRO A 142 -13.52 -13.10 3.41
CA PRO A 142 -12.38 -13.77 2.76
C PRO A 142 -12.58 -14.10 1.29
N ASN A 143 -13.84 -14.37 0.91
CA ASN A 143 -14.22 -14.70 -0.46
C ASN A 143 -14.90 -13.53 -1.19
N GLY A 144 -14.82 -12.32 -0.64
CA GLY A 144 -15.38 -11.11 -1.24
C GLY A 144 -14.77 -10.81 -2.59
N ALA A 145 -15.61 -10.61 -3.61
CA ALA A 145 -15.15 -10.36 -4.97
C ALA A 145 -14.34 -9.04 -5.08
N ARG A 146 -14.74 -7.99 -4.35
CA ARG A 146 -14.05 -6.70 -4.32
C ARG A 146 -12.79 -6.77 -3.47
N VAL A 147 -12.87 -7.42 -2.31
CA VAL A 147 -11.71 -7.64 -1.43
C VAL A 147 -10.58 -8.36 -2.19
N ARG A 148 -10.90 -9.46 -2.88
CA ARG A 148 -9.94 -10.19 -3.71
C ARG A 148 -9.37 -9.36 -4.85
N ARG A 149 -10.16 -8.45 -5.42
CA ARG A 149 -9.72 -7.56 -6.50
C ARG A 149 -8.65 -6.58 -6.03
N LEU A 150 -8.79 -6.08 -4.81
CA LEU A 150 -7.82 -5.15 -4.23
C LEU A 150 -6.55 -5.82 -3.73
N ARG A 151 -6.54 -7.14 -3.54
CA ARG A 151 -5.43 -7.93 -2.98
C ARG A 151 -4.03 -7.52 -3.47
N PRO A 152 -3.78 -7.30 -4.78
CA PRO A 152 -2.45 -6.93 -5.25
C PRO A 152 -1.92 -5.60 -4.70
N LEU A 153 -2.80 -4.74 -4.18
CA LEU A 153 -2.47 -3.42 -3.66
C LEU A 153 -2.10 -3.42 -2.16
N SER A 154 -2.02 -4.59 -1.51
CA SER A 154 -1.88 -4.65 -0.05
C SER A 154 -0.55 -4.12 0.48
N GLY A 155 0.49 -4.14 -0.37
CA GLY A 155 1.81 -3.59 -0.05
C GLY A 155 2.00 -2.11 -0.41
N VAL A 156 0.99 -1.44 -0.98
CA VAL A 156 1.16 -0.08 -1.51
C VAL A 156 1.45 0.94 -0.42
N GLY A 157 0.83 0.82 0.76
CA GLY A 157 1.12 1.75 1.86
C GLY A 157 2.59 1.70 2.30
N HIS A 158 3.17 0.51 2.39
CA HIS A 158 4.61 0.32 2.61
C HIS A 158 5.49 0.89 1.49
N TRP A 159 5.04 0.82 0.22
CA TRP A 159 5.72 1.50 -0.87
C TRP A 159 5.67 3.03 -0.72
N LEU A 160 4.63 3.58 -0.14
CA LEU A 160 4.49 5.04 0.03
C LEU A 160 5.26 5.58 1.24
N ARG A 161 5.69 4.71 2.17
CA ARG A 161 6.48 5.11 3.33
C ARG A 161 7.95 5.37 3.00
N GLU A 162 8.53 6.29 3.76
CA GLU A 162 9.95 6.68 3.70
C GLU A 162 10.91 5.58 4.22
N SER A 163 10.40 4.44 4.72
CA SER A 163 11.24 3.32 5.18
C SER A 163 12.18 2.84 4.08
N LEU A 164 11.65 2.73 2.86
CA LEU A 164 12.42 2.37 1.67
C LEU A 164 13.37 3.47 1.20
N ASP A 165 13.17 4.73 1.58
CA ASP A 165 14.04 5.84 1.19
C ASP A 165 15.27 5.96 2.09
N ASN A 166 15.21 5.41 3.30
CA ASN A 166 16.32 5.42 4.24
C ASN A 166 17.05 4.08 4.31
N SER A 167 16.32 2.97 4.19
CA SER A 167 16.83 1.63 4.40
C SER A 167 15.97 0.57 3.71
N TYR A 168 16.15 -0.70 4.08
CA TYR A 168 15.33 -1.80 3.60
C TYR A 168 14.02 -1.90 4.41
N ASP A 169 12.89 -2.14 3.75
CA ASP A 169 11.61 -2.43 4.40
C ASP A 169 11.31 -3.95 4.35
N PRO A 170 11.50 -4.68 5.47
CA PRO A 170 11.23 -6.11 5.53
C PRO A 170 9.74 -6.47 5.38
N VAL A 171 8.85 -5.55 5.72
CA VAL A 171 7.40 -5.77 5.63
C VAL A 171 6.97 -5.70 4.16
N TYR A 172 7.40 -4.66 3.45
CA TYR A 172 7.14 -4.51 2.01
C TYR A 172 7.58 -5.76 1.22
N THR A 173 8.84 -6.16 1.42
CA THR A 173 9.43 -7.31 0.73
C THR A 173 8.65 -8.58 1.01
N LYS A 174 8.32 -8.83 2.28
CA LYS A 174 7.56 -10.03 2.67
C LYS A 174 6.15 -10.05 2.10
N ILE A 175 5.45 -8.91 2.07
CA ILE A 175 4.14 -8.81 1.43
C ILE A 175 4.26 -9.08 -0.07
N ARG A 176 5.23 -8.46 -0.75
CA ARG A 176 5.47 -8.66 -2.19
C ARG A 176 5.73 -10.14 -2.50
N ASP A 177 6.60 -10.79 -1.74
CA ASP A 177 6.94 -12.20 -1.95
C ASP A 177 5.71 -13.09 -1.72
N ILE A 178 4.90 -12.84 -0.68
CA ILE A 178 3.62 -13.55 -0.46
C ILE A 178 2.66 -13.38 -1.65
N LEU A 179 2.50 -12.15 -2.14
CA LEU A 179 1.63 -11.83 -3.27
C LEU A 179 2.12 -12.49 -4.56
N GLN A 180 3.44 -12.60 -4.75
CA GLN A 180 4.04 -13.28 -5.89
C GLN A 180 3.82 -14.79 -5.80
N ASP A 181 4.12 -15.39 -4.65
CA ASP A 181 4.01 -16.83 -4.41
C ASP A 181 2.56 -17.34 -4.58
N GLU A 182 1.57 -16.53 -4.19
CA GLU A 182 0.16 -16.86 -4.38
C GLU A 182 -0.39 -16.51 -5.78
N GLY A 183 0.43 -15.88 -6.64
CA GLY A 183 0.07 -15.50 -8.00
C GLY A 183 -0.79 -14.23 -8.13
N SER A 184 -0.90 -13.43 -7.07
CA SER A 184 -1.62 -12.14 -7.10
C SER A 184 -0.87 -11.06 -7.89
N ILE A 185 0.47 -11.14 -7.94
CA ILE A 185 1.33 -10.25 -8.73
C ILE A 185 2.39 -11.03 -9.49
N ARG A 186 2.99 -10.38 -10.49
CA ARG A 186 4.23 -10.81 -11.15
C ARG A 186 5.32 -9.78 -10.92
N LEU A 187 6.55 -10.23 -10.77
CA LEU A 187 7.72 -9.36 -10.73
C LEU A 187 8.45 -9.43 -12.06
N LEU A 188 8.68 -8.28 -12.68
CA LEU A 188 9.43 -8.15 -13.92
C LEU A 188 10.58 -7.17 -13.73
N SER A 189 11.62 -7.30 -14.54
CA SER A 189 12.67 -6.28 -14.58
C SER A 189 12.23 -5.07 -15.41
N LEU A 190 12.80 -3.90 -15.14
CA LEU A 190 12.46 -2.64 -15.82
C LEU A 190 12.44 -2.74 -17.36
N PRO A 191 13.40 -3.43 -18.03
CA PRO A 191 13.38 -3.58 -19.49
C PRO A 191 12.19 -4.37 -20.04
N GLU A 192 11.49 -5.15 -19.22
CA GLU A 192 10.31 -5.96 -19.59
C GLU A 192 9.00 -5.19 -19.45
N ILE A 193 9.02 -4.02 -18.79
CA ILE A 193 7.84 -3.17 -18.63
C ILE A 193 7.57 -2.42 -19.93
N ILE A 194 6.31 -2.43 -20.38
CA ILE A 194 5.91 -1.85 -21.66
C ILE A 194 5.87 -0.32 -21.59
N ASN A 195 5.30 0.24 -20.51
CA ASN A 195 5.19 1.70 -20.30
C ASN A 195 5.66 2.12 -18.90
N PRO A 196 6.95 1.95 -18.57
CA PRO A 196 7.46 2.38 -17.27
C PRO A 196 7.51 3.91 -17.20
N GLU A 197 7.01 4.44 -16.10
CA GLU A 197 7.19 5.84 -15.71
C GLU A 197 8.58 6.02 -15.09
N LEU A 198 9.37 6.92 -15.68
CA LEU A 198 10.79 7.11 -15.37
C LEU A 198 11.03 8.34 -14.51
N GLY A 199 10.02 9.16 -14.23
CA GLY A 199 10.12 10.28 -13.29
C GLY A 199 10.60 9.86 -11.89
N MET A 200 10.30 8.62 -11.48
CA MET A 200 10.79 8.02 -10.23
C MET A 200 12.23 7.50 -10.25
N LEU A 201 12.87 7.48 -11.44
CA LEU A 201 14.23 6.99 -11.65
C LEU A 201 15.10 8.15 -12.17
N PRO A 202 15.46 9.10 -11.30
CA PRO A 202 16.25 10.25 -11.73
C PRO A 202 17.61 9.77 -12.24
N SER A 203 18.17 10.49 -13.23
CA SER A 203 19.42 10.14 -13.92
C SER A 203 19.37 8.88 -14.80
N MET A 204 18.23 8.21 -14.90
CA MET A 204 18.07 7.04 -15.78
C MET A 204 18.13 7.43 -17.27
N SER A 205 18.98 6.73 -18.03
CA SER A 205 19.12 6.98 -19.46
C SER A 205 18.00 6.29 -20.26
N VAL A 206 17.02 7.07 -20.69
CA VAL A 206 15.90 6.61 -21.55
C VAL A 206 16.41 5.93 -22.82
N SER A 207 17.49 6.44 -23.41
CA SER A 207 18.07 5.87 -24.63
C SER A 207 18.73 4.51 -24.40
N MET A 208 19.40 4.32 -23.26
CA MET A 208 19.98 3.04 -22.85
C MET A 208 18.89 2.03 -22.54
N LEU A 209 17.86 2.41 -21.78
CA LEU A 209 16.73 1.54 -21.48
C LEU A 209 16.03 1.06 -22.76
N LYS A 210 15.68 1.97 -23.68
CA LYS A 210 15.07 1.61 -24.98
C LYS A 210 15.91 0.61 -25.79
N ARG A 211 17.24 0.77 -25.77
CA ARG A 211 18.15 -0.17 -26.44
C ARG A 211 18.20 -1.52 -25.73
N LEU A 212 18.18 -1.52 -24.40
CA LEU A 212 18.19 -2.73 -23.58
C LEU A 212 16.89 -3.52 -23.77
N THR A 213 15.72 -2.89 -23.67
CA THR A 213 14.40 -3.50 -23.91
C THR A 213 14.34 -4.24 -25.26
N LYS A 214 14.88 -3.65 -26.34
CA LYS A 214 14.93 -4.29 -27.67
C LYS A 214 15.80 -5.55 -27.72
N LYS A 215 16.88 -5.60 -26.93
CA LYS A 215 17.81 -6.73 -26.88
C LYS A 215 17.41 -7.77 -25.84
N TRP A 216 16.65 -7.38 -24.83
CA TRP A 216 16.30 -8.17 -23.64
C TRP A 216 15.82 -9.61 -23.93
N PRO A 217 14.91 -9.85 -24.89
CA PRO A 217 14.42 -11.21 -25.16
C PRO A 217 15.49 -12.16 -25.70
N LYS A 218 16.60 -11.63 -26.23
CA LYS A 218 17.70 -12.40 -26.84
C LYS A 218 18.89 -12.61 -25.90
N MET A 219 18.87 -12.02 -24.72
CA MET A 219 19.98 -12.05 -23.78
C MET A 219 19.87 -13.24 -22.83
N ALA A 220 21.01 -13.87 -22.55
CA ALA A 220 21.13 -14.89 -21.52
C ALA A 220 21.08 -14.27 -20.11
N TYR A 221 20.89 -15.11 -19.08
CA TYR A 221 20.76 -14.68 -17.69
C TYR A 221 21.93 -13.79 -17.22
N GLU A 222 23.18 -14.20 -17.41
CA GLU A 222 24.36 -13.43 -17.00
C GLU A 222 24.45 -12.07 -17.71
N GLN A 223 24.09 -12.05 -19.01
CA GLN A 223 24.07 -10.81 -19.79
C GLN A 223 23.01 -9.83 -19.27
N ARG A 224 21.84 -10.35 -18.86
CA ARG A 224 20.76 -9.54 -18.27
C ARG A 224 21.19 -8.94 -16.94
N GLN A 225 21.82 -9.73 -16.09
CA GLN A 225 22.34 -9.26 -14.81
C GLN A 225 23.35 -8.13 -15.00
N GLN A 226 24.35 -8.32 -15.86
CA GLN A 226 25.34 -7.28 -16.14
C GLN A 226 24.70 -6.01 -16.72
N ALA A 227 23.78 -6.16 -17.68
CA ALA A 227 23.16 -5.01 -18.32
C ALA A 227 22.24 -4.20 -17.40
N LEU A 228 21.57 -4.85 -16.43
CA LEU A 228 20.81 -4.13 -15.40
C LEU A 228 21.74 -3.33 -14.48
N SER A 229 22.86 -3.91 -14.06
CA SER A 229 23.85 -3.18 -13.24
C SER A 229 24.41 -1.96 -13.98
N GLU A 230 24.73 -2.11 -15.27
CA GLU A 230 25.18 -0.99 -16.12
C GLU A 230 24.09 0.08 -16.31
N LEU A 231 22.82 -0.33 -16.40
CA LEU A 231 21.68 0.57 -16.49
C LEU A 231 21.46 1.36 -15.19
N ALA A 232 21.66 0.72 -14.03
CA ALA A 232 21.45 1.32 -12.71
C ALA A 232 22.55 2.31 -12.32
N LEU A 233 23.77 2.14 -12.84
CA LEU A 233 24.96 2.87 -12.40
C LEU A 233 24.82 4.40 -12.39
N PRO A 234 24.19 5.05 -13.39
CA PRO A 234 23.95 6.50 -13.34
C PRO A 234 23.01 6.94 -12.21
N CYS A 235 22.08 6.08 -11.79
CA CYS A 235 21.13 6.37 -10.72
C CYS A 235 21.77 6.32 -9.33
N LEU A 236 22.85 5.56 -9.16
CA LEU A 236 23.60 5.45 -7.89
C LEU A 236 24.28 6.77 -7.47
N SER A 237 24.47 7.69 -8.42
CA SER A 237 25.03 9.02 -8.11
C SER A 237 23.98 10.01 -7.60
N ASN A 238 22.70 9.59 -7.53
CA ASN A 238 21.61 10.42 -7.06
C ASN A 238 21.36 10.17 -5.56
N ASP A 239 21.36 11.23 -4.76
CA ASP A 239 21.14 11.20 -3.32
C ASP A 239 19.66 11.12 -2.92
N LYS A 240 18.74 11.35 -3.86
CA LYS A 240 17.29 11.31 -3.62
C LYS A 240 16.67 9.93 -3.71
N LEU A 241 17.39 8.93 -4.23
CA LEU A 241 16.89 7.59 -4.40
C LEU A 241 17.78 6.60 -3.66
N SER A 242 17.23 5.96 -2.64
CA SER A 242 17.94 4.95 -1.87
C SER A 242 18.31 3.73 -2.73
N THR A 243 19.33 2.99 -2.31
CA THR A 243 19.70 1.73 -2.98
C THR A 243 18.55 0.70 -2.92
N PRO A 244 17.89 0.44 -1.77
CA PRO A 244 16.75 -0.47 -1.73
C PRO A 244 15.60 -0.06 -2.66
N ARG A 245 15.27 1.24 -2.71
CA ARG A 245 14.23 1.75 -3.60
C ARG A 245 14.60 1.55 -5.07
N LEU A 246 15.85 1.83 -5.43
CA LEU A 246 16.37 1.62 -6.78
C LEU A 246 16.32 0.14 -7.18
N GLU A 247 16.62 -0.78 -6.25
CA GLU A 247 16.53 -2.22 -6.50
C GLU A 247 15.10 -2.65 -6.86
N GLU A 248 14.11 -2.19 -6.10
CA GLU A 248 12.69 -2.44 -6.41
C GLU A 248 12.30 -1.90 -7.80
N LEU A 249 12.77 -0.70 -8.14
CA LEU A 249 12.44 -0.03 -9.40
C LEU A 249 13.15 -0.60 -10.63
N ILE A 250 14.23 -1.37 -10.47
CA ILE A 250 14.97 -1.93 -11.60
C ILE A 250 14.73 -3.44 -11.74
N TRP A 251 14.72 -4.19 -10.64
CA TRP A 251 14.64 -5.65 -10.66
C TRP A 251 13.25 -6.20 -10.36
N TYR A 252 12.44 -5.50 -9.56
CA TYR A 252 11.22 -6.07 -8.96
C TYR A 252 9.97 -5.23 -9.27
N ARG A 253 9.77 -4.86 -10.53
CA ARG A 253 8.59 -4.11 -10.97
C ARG A 253 7.34 -4.97 -10.83
N VAL A 254 6.40 -4.48 -10.04
CA VAL A 254 5.16 -5.20 -9.72
C VAL A 254 4.16 -5.03 -10.85
N VAL A 255 3.73 -6.13 -11.46
CA VAL A 255 2.70 -6.16 -12.51
C VAL A 255 1.50 -6.95 -12.03
N ILE A 256 0.31 -6.35 -12.16
CA ILE A 256 -0.97 -6.95 -11.79
C ILE A 256 -1.64 -7.48 -13.05
N ALA A 257 -2.05 -8.75 -13.06
CA ALA A 257 -2.70 -9.39 -14.20
C ALA A 257 -1.96 -9.15 -15.54
N GLU A 258 -2.69 -8.74 -16.59
CA GLU A 258 -2.17 -8.42 -17.92
C GLU A 258 -2.00 -6.91 -18.17
N GLU A 259 -1.91 -6.12 -17.09
CA GLU A 259 -1.73 -4.68 -17.21
C GLU A 259 -0.42 -4.32 -17.91
N GLN A 260 -0.48 -3.27 -18.72
CA GLN A 260 0.64 -2.81 -19.54
C GLN A 260 1.65 -1.96 -18.76
N GLN A 261 1.21 -1.34 -17.66
CA GLN A 261 2.01 -0.49 -16.80
C GLN A 261 2.13 -1.13 -15.42
N ASP A 262 3.33 -1.11 -14.85
CA ASP A 262 3.57 -1.62 -13.51
C ASP A 262 2.92 -0.74 -12.42
N LEU A 263 2.68 -1.34 -11.26
CA LEU A 263 2.03 -0.71 -10.13
C LEU A 263 2.81 0.51 -9.61
N HIS A 264 4.15 0.48 -9.61
CA HIS A 264 4.96 1.61 -9.13
C HIS A 264 4.75 2.84 -10.00
N SER A 265 4.67 2.66 -11.33
CA SER A 265 4.30 3.71 -12.27
C SER A 265 2.89 4.23 -12.08
N GLN A 266 1.92 3.36 -11.82
CA GLN A 266 0.56 3.78 -11.53
C GLN A 266 0.49 4.62 -10.25
N ILE A 267 1.20 4.21 -9.20
CA ILE A 267 1.29 4.96 -7.94
C ILE A 267 1.89 6.35 -8.18
N TYR A 268 3.04 6.43 -8.86
CA TYR A 268 3.69 7.70 -9.14
C TYR A 268 2.78 8.65 -9.93
N ASN A 269 2.16 8.16 -11.00
CA ASN A 269 1.23 8.96 -11.81
C ASN A 269 0.01 9.41 -11.00
N THR A 270 -0.47 8.58 -10.08
CA THR A 270 -1.58 8.94 -9.17
C THR A 270 -1.17 10.05 -8.20
N GLN A 271 0.06 10.01 -7.66
CA GLN A 271 0.59 11.05 -6.79
C GLN A 271 0.80 12.37 -7.54
N GLU A 272 1.38 12.33 -8.74
CA GLU A 272 1.60 13.52 -9.58
C GLU A 272 0.28 14.17 -10.04
N ALA A 273 -0.77 13.37 -10.26
CA ALA A 273 -2.09 13.85 -10.64
C ALA A 273 -2.91 14.40 -9.46
N TRP A 274 -2.44 14.23 -8.21
CA TRP A 274 -3.22 14.58 -7.03
C TRP A 274 -3.37 16.11 -6.88
N PRO A 275 -4.59 16.66 -6.88
CA PRO A 275 -4.79 18.11 -6.80
C PRO A 275 -4.32 18.71 -5.47
N GLN A 276 -3.81 19.95 -5.55
CA GLN A 276 -3.40 20.74 -4.39
C GLN A 276 -4.59 21.48 -3.75
N ASP A 277 -5.62 21.81 -4.52
CA ASP A 277 -6.84 22.41 -3.98
C ASP A 277 -7.62 21.39 -3.12
N ILE A 278 -8.18 21.83 -1.99
CA ILE A 278 -8.82 20.96 -1.00
C ILE A 278 -10.07 20.28 -1.56
N ASP A 279 -10.90 21.00 -2.31
CA ASP A 279 -12.17 20.46 -2.81
C ASP A 279 -11.93 19.57 -4.03
N GLU A 280 -11.01 19.96 -4.92
CA GLU A 280 -10.56 19.13 -6.03
C GLU A 280 -9.90 17.84 -5.52
N SER A 281 -9.08 17.91 -4.47
CA SER A 281 -8.42 16.76 -3.84
C SER A 281 -9.45 15.76 -3.27
N LYS A 282 -10.49 16.25 -2.58
CA LYS A 282 -11.59 15.38 -2.10
C LYS A 282 -12.37 14.74 -3.24
N SER A 283 -12.64 15.48 -4.30
CA SER A 283 -13.32 14.97 -5.50
C SER A 283 -12.48 13.88 -6.19
N PHE A 284 -11.19 14.13 -6.36
CA PHE A 284 -10.22 13.17 -6.91
C PHE A 284 -10.18 11.90 -6.06
N ALA A 285 -10.04 12.04 -4.74
CA ALA A 285 -10.04 10.94 -3.79
C ALA A 285 -11.33 10.08 -3.86
N ALA A 286 -12.50 10.72 -3.97
CA ALA A 286 -13.78 10.02 -4.11
C ALA A 286 -13.90 9.25 -5.44
N ASN A 287 -13.37 9.81 -6.53
CA ASN A 287 -13.35 9.16 -7.83
C ASN A 287 -12.37 7.97 -7.85
N LEU A 288 -11.17 8.13 -7.28
CA LEU A 288 -10.19 7.06 -7.13
C LEU A 288 -10.75 5.92 -6.27
N LEU A 289 -11.38 6.24 -5.14
CA LEU A 289 -12.06 5.26 -4.28
C LEU A 289 -13.07 4.42 -5.07
N LYS A 290 -13.89 5.08 -5.90
CA LYS A 290 -14.85 4.39 -6.77
C LYS A 290 -14.13 3.44 -7.72
N GLN A 291 -13.08 3.91 -8.41
CA GLN A 291 -12.29 3.10 -9.34
C GLN A 291 -11.66 1.89 -8.66
N LEU A 292 -11.09 2.05 -7.46
CA LEU A 292 -10.55 0.97 -6.64
C LEU A 292 -11.63 -0.07 -6.30
N ILE A 293 -12.79 0.35 -5.81
CA ILE A 293 -13.88 -0.56 -5.43
C ILE A 293 -14.46 -1.29 -6.66
N THR A 294 -14.52 -0.63 -7.83
CA THR A 294 -15.13 -1.24 -9.03
C THR A 294 -14.15 -2.08 -9.84
N ALA A 295 -12.91 -1.62 -10.01
CA ALA A 295 -11.92 -2.17 -10.94
C ALA A 295 -10.62 -2.62 -10.25
N GLY A 296 -10.37 -2.21 -9.00
CA GLY A 296 -9.15 -2.58 -8.27
C GLY A 296 -7.89 -1.94 -8.85
N GLN A 297 -8.05 -0.79 -9.49
CA GLN A 297 -7.00 -0.10 -10.25
C GLN A 297 -6.82 1.32 -9.75
N LEU A 298 -5.59 1.83 -9.85
CA LEU A 298 -5.26 3.22 -9.52
C LEU A 298 -5.53 4.18 -10.70
N ILE A 299 -5.47 3.68 -11.94
CA ILE A 299 -5.62 4.44 -13.19
C ILE A 299 -6.50 3.65 -14.17
#